data_AF-A0A151TI96-F1
#
_entry.id   AF-A0A151TI96-F1
#
_cell.length_a   1.000
_cell.length_b   1.000
_cell.length_c   1.000
_cell.angle_alpha   90.00
_cell.angle_beta   90.00
_cell.angle_gamma   90.00
#
_symmetry.space_group_name_H-M   'P 1'
#
loop_
_entity.id
_entity.type
_entity.pdbx_description
1 polymer ?
#
loop_
_entity_poly.entity_id
_entity_poly.type
_entity_poly.pdbx_seq_one_letter_code
_entity_poly.pdbx_strand_id
1 'polypeptide(L)' 'IIRRVRSMLARDWVVYVSHIPREINSVAHTLANWGVRNLGSNVFWRSPPDFILLPLGRDSVS' A
#
# COMPACT_ATOMS: atom_id res chain seq x y z
N ILE A 1 -4.43 -1.96 19.66
CA ILE A 1 -3.36 -2.07 18.62
C ILE A 1 -2.29 -3.08 19.03
N ILE A 2 -1.65 -2.92 20.19
CA ILE A 2 -0.58 -3.80 20.69
C ILE A 2 -0.96 -5.30 20.70
N ARG A 3 -2.18 -5.69 21.13
CA ARG A 3 -2.64 -7.09 21.07
C ARG A 3 -2.71 -7.65 19.64
N ARG A 4 -3.13 -6.85 18.65
CA ARG A 4 -3.17 -7.27 17.25
C ARG A 4 -1.76 -7.44 16.68
N VAL A 5 -0.86 -6.52 17.00
CA VAL A 5 0.56 -6.61 16.60
C VAL A 5 1.22 -7.84 17.21
N ARG A 6 1.02 -8.10 18.52
CA ARG A 6 1.53 -9.32 19.18
C ARG A 6 0.96 -10.60 18.55
N SER A 7 -0.32 -10.61 18.18
CA SER A 7 -0.95 -11.75 17.49
C SER A 7 -0.41 -11.95 16.07
N MET A 8 -0.04 -10.87 15.37
CA MET A 8 0.65 -10.98 14.08
C MET A 8 2.04 -11.55 14.30
N LEU A 9 2.85 -11.02 15.24
CA LEU A 9 4.20 -11.53 15.51
C LEU A 9 4.24 -13.01 15.96
N ALA A 10 3.18 -13.49 16.60
CA ALA A 10 3.07 -14.90 17.01
C ALA A 10 2.76 -15.88 15.86
N ARG A 11 2.49 -15.39 14.65
CA ARG A 11 2.37 -16.25 13.47
C ARG A 11 3.76 -16.57 12.94
N ASP A 12 3.95 -17.83 12.54
CA ASP A 12 5.17 -18.29 11.91
C ASP A 12 5.17 -17.83 10.43
N TRP A 13 5.48 -16.55 10.21
CA TRP A 13 5.45 -15.95 8.88
C TRP A 13 6.62 -16.45 8.04
N VAL A 14 6.31 -17.15 6.96
CA VAL A 14 7.25 -17.30 5.85
C VAL A 14 7.22 -16.00 5.06
N VAL A 15 8.24 -15.16 5.23
CA VAL A 15 8.36 -13.88 4.54
C VAL A 15 9.36 -14.01 3.41
N TYR A 16 8.97 -13.54 2.22
CA TYR A 16 9.86 -13.40 1.08
C TYR A 16 10.24 -11.93 0.91
N VAL A 17 11.54 -11.68 0.84
CA VAL A 17 12.08 -10.35 0.51
C VAL A 17 12.48 -10.37 -0.95
N SER A 18 11.78 -9.60 -1.77
CA SER A 18 12.10 -9.40 -3.17
C SER A 18 12.34 -7.93 -3.47
N HIS A 19 13.27 -7.65 -4.38
CA HIS A 19 13.41 -6.31 -4.90
C HIS A 19 12.17 -5.95 -5.73
N ILE A 20 11.49 -4.87 -5.35
CA ILE A 20 10.30 -4.37 -6.05
C ILE A 20 10.68 -3.15 -6.89
N PRO A 21 10.15 -3.03 -8.12
CA PRO A 21 10.33 -1.84 -8.96
C PRO A 21 9.89 -0.56 -8.25
N ARG A 22 10.55 0.55 -8.60
CA ARG A 22 10.34 1.87 -7.98
C ARG A 22 8.90 2.34 -8.12
N GLU A 23 8.28 2.04 -9.25
CA GLU A 23 6.92 2.41 -9.61
C GLU A 23 5.93 1.80 -8.61
N ILE A 24 6.08 0.50 -8.32
CA ILE A 24 5.24 -0.21 -7.35
C ILE A 24 5.42 0.34 -5.93
N ASN A 25 6.65 0.67 -5.55
CA ASN A 25 6.91 1.28 -4.24
C ASN A 25 6.28 2.69 -4.10
N SER A 26 6.24 3.46 -5.20
CA SER A 26 5.61 4.79 -5.22
C SER A 26 4.09 4.75 -4.99
N VAL A 27 3.44 3.69 -5.50
CA VAL A 27 2.02 3.41 -5.26
C VAL A 27 1.76 3.15 -3.78
N ALA A 28 2.55 2.27 -3.16
CA ALA A 28 2.43 1.96 -1.73
C ALA A 28 2.62 3.22 -0.86
N HIS A 29 3.60 4.05 -1.21
CA HIS A 29 3.85 5.33 -0.54
C HIS A 29 2.66 6.30 -0.65
N THR A 30 2.11 6.45 -1.85
CA THR A 30 0.94 7.32 -2.10
C THR A 30 -0.28 6.86 -1.31
N LEU A 31 -0.54 5.54 -1.27
CA LEU A 31 -1.64 4.96 -0.50
C LEU A 31 -1.48 5.19 1.00
N ALA A 32 -0.28 5.00 1.55
CA ALA A 32 -0.01 5.24 2.96
C ALA A 32 -0.25 6.70 3.34
N ASN A 33 0.25 7.64 2.54
CA ASN A 33 0.03 9.07 2.75
C ASN A 33 -1.46 9.46 2.64
N TRP A 34 -2.17 8.92 1.66
CA TRP A 34 -3.60 9.19 1.51
C TRP A 34 -4.38 8.71 2.74
N GLY A 35 -4.10 7.49 3.22
CA GLY A 35 -4.74 6.95 4.42
C GLY A 35 -4.51 7.81 5.66
N VAL A 36 -3.27 8.24 5.92
CA VAL A 36 -2.93 9.12 7.06
C VAL A 36 -3.68 10.46 7.00
N ARG A 37 -3.84 11.03 5.80
CA ARG A 37 -4.43 12.37 5.64
C ARG A 37 -5.95 12.38 5.61
N ASN A 38 -6.58 11.28 5.20
CA ASN A 38 -8.01 11.28 4.89
C ASN A 38 -8.84 10.34 5.76
N LEU A 39 -8.24 9.47 6.59
CA LEU A 39 -8.98 8.41 7.28
C LEU A 39 -8.54 8.18 8.72
N GLY A 40 -9.53 7.92 9.59
CA GLY A 40 -9.32 7.40 10.95
C GLY A 40 -9.36 5.87 11.06
N SER A 41 -9.43 5.14 9.94
CA SER A 41 -9.58 3.68 9.93
C SER A 41 -8.98 3.00 8.68
N ASN A 42 -8.78 1.68 8.74
CA ASN A 42 -8.23 0.89 7.63
C ASN A 42 -9.25 0.74 6.49
N VAL A 43 -8.82 0.97 5.26
CA VAL A 43 -9.64 0.78 4.04
C VAL A 43 -9.20 -0.45 3.27
N PHE A 44 -10.20 -1.16 2.73
CA PHE A 44 -10.01 -2.34 1.89
C PHE A 44 -10.43 -2.02 0.46
N TRP A 45 -9.48 -2.08 -0.47
CA TRP A 45 -9.71 -1.78 -1.88
C TRP A 45 -9.96 -3.09 -2.63
N ARG A 46 -11.11 -3.21 -3.31
CA ARG A 46 -11.41 -4.34 -4.20
C ARG A 46 -10.79 -4.20 -5.59
N SER A 47 -10.46 -2.96 -5.96
CA SER A 47 -9.82 -2.56 -7.21
C SER A 47 -8.82 -1.44 -6.89
N PRO A 48 -7.73 -1.27 -7.67
CA PRO A 48 -6.80 -0.16 -7.48
C PRO A 48 -7.53 1.19 -7.63
N PRO A 49 -7.45 2.12 -6.66
CA PRO A 49 -8.06 3.44 -6.81
C PRO A 49 -7.38 4.27 -7.89
N ASP A 50 -8.18 5.05 -8.63
CA ASP A 50 -7.75 5.76 -9.84
C ASP A 50 -6.63 6.80 -9.58
N PHE A 51 -6.58 7.35 -8.36
CA PHE A 51 -5.57 8.36 -7.99
C PHE A 51 -4.16 7.77 -7.79
N ILE A 52 -4.02 6.44 -7.76
CA ILE A 52 -2.71 5.76 -7.65
C ILE A 52 -1.87 5.95 -8.92
N LEU A 53 -2.52 6.16 -10.08
CA LEU A 53 -1.84 6.31 -11.37
C LEU A 53 -1.44 7.76 -11.66
N LEU A 54 -1.97 8.73 -10.91
CA LEU A 54 -1.61 10.15 -11.04
C LEU A 54 -0.11 10.44 -10.88
N PRO A 55 0.62 9.81 -9.92
CA PRO A 55 2.06 10.04 -9.75
C PRO A 55 2.93 9.35 -10.80
N LEU A 56 2.42 8.32 -11.48
CA LEU A 56 3.19 7.56 -12.47
C LEU A 56 3.33 8.29 -13.82
N GLY A 57 2.66 9.43 -13.97
CA GLY A 57 2.45 10.03 -15.28
C GLY A 57 1.42 9.20 -16.03
N ARG A 58 0.37 9.86 -16.52
CA ARG A 58 -0.50 9.27 -17.51
C ARG A 58 0.38 9.01 -18.75
N ASP A 59 0.93 7.81 -18.87
CA ASP A 59 1.51 7.38 -20.13
C ASP A 59 0.39 7.56 -21.16
N SER A 60 0.54 8.61 -21.95
CA SER A 60 -0.39 8.97 -23.00
C SER A 60 -0.13 7.96 -24.09
N VAL A 61 -0.74 6.78 -23.97
CA VAL A 61 -0.77 5.82 -25.06
C VAL A 61 -1.58 6.50 -26.16
N SER A 62 -0.86 6.91 -27.21
CA SER A 62 -1.41 7.53 -28.41
C SER A 62 -2.29 6.56 -29.17
#